data_AF-A0A9D7VKA5-F1
#
_entry.id   AF-A0A9D7VKA5-F1
#
_cell.length_a   1.000
_cell.length_b   1.000
_cell.length_c   1.000
_cell.angle_alpha   90.00
_cell.angle_beta   90.00
_cell.angle_gamma   90.00
#
_symmetry.space_group_name_H-M   'P 1'
#
loop_
_entity.id
_entity.type
_entity.pdbx_description
1 polymer ?
#
loop_
_entity_poly.entity_id
_entity_poly.type
_entity_poly.pdbx_seq_one_letter_code
_entity_poly.pdbx_strand_id
1 'polypeptide(L)'
;MKLPNPERAIVEIDKIAGYCLNSEHPEGKHKARVFKSALDLELNNAEELQTIVLQAVANYDAIPGKSNPYGQKYIIDFPVTRANKQAIIQSVWIVRNNEDFPRLVTCYVL
;
A
#
# COMPACT_ATOMS: atom_id res chain seq x y z
N MET A 1 8.96 -12.10 7.69
CA MET A 1 8.07 -12.16 8.87
C MET A 1 6.72 -11.54 8.53
N LYS A 2 5.62 -11.86 9.20
CA LYS A 2 4.34 -11.14 8.98
C LYS A 2 4.33 -9.78 9.67
N LEU A 3 3.42 -8.88 9.25
CA LEU A 3 3.11 -7.69 10.04
C LEU A 3 2.56 -8.09 11.41
N PRO A 4 2.78 -7.30 12.47
CA PRO A 4 2.08 -7.48 13.74
C PRO A 4 0.57 -7.34 13.54
N ASN A 5 -0.23 -8.25 14.12
CA ASN A 5 -1.70 -8.28 14.05
C ASN A 5 -2.26 -7.94 12.65
N PRO A 6 -1.90 -8.72 11.62
CA PRO A 6 -2.19 -8.42 10.22
C PRO A 6 -3.70 -8.38 9.92
N GLU A 7 -4.52 -9.10 10.68
CA GLU A 7 -5.98 -9.11 10.58
C GLU A 7 -6.64 -7.78 11.00
N ARG A 8 -5.89 -6.92 11.70
CA ARG A 8 -6.34 -5.58 12.12
C ARG A 8 -5.73 -4.47 11.26
N ALA A 9 -5.12 -4.82 10.13
CA ALA A 9 -4.51 -3.86 9.22
C ALA A 9 -5.52 -2.84 8.69
N ILE A 10 -5.12 -1.56 8.71
CA ILE A 10 -5.95 -0.46 8.25
C ILE A 10 -5.38 0.12 6.96
N VAL A 11 -6.19 0.05 5.90
CA VAL A 11 -5.97 0.76 4.63
C VAL A 11 -7.10 1.78 4.49
N GLU A 12 -6.83 3.05 4.81
CA GLU A 12 -7.83 4.11 4.63
C GLU A 12 -8.09 4.34 3.14
N ILE A 13 -9.36 4.26 2.71
CA ILE A 13 -9.73 4.44 1.30
C ILE A 13 -9.32 5.83 0.79
N ASP A 14 -9.42 6.85 1.65
CA ASP A 14 -8.99 8.22 1.35
C ASP A 14 -7.47 8.30 1.08
N LYS A 15 -6.68 7.40 1.66
CA LYS A 15 -5.24 7.32 1.36
C LYS A 15 -4.97 6.71 -0.01
N ILE A 16 -5.81 5.78 -0.46
CA ILE A 16 -5.72 5.20 -1.80
C ILE A 16 -6.22 6.23 -2.83
N ALA A 17 -7.47 6.66 -2.69
CA ALA A 17 -8.16 7.54 -3.62
C ALA A 17 -7.58 8.96 -3.61
N GLY A 18 -7.29 9.53 -2.44
CA GLY A 18 -6.82 10.90 -2.29
C GLY A 18 -5.32 11.10 -2.52
N TYR A 19 -4.51 10.04 -2.45
CA TYR A 19 -3.05 10.13 -2.57
C TYR A 19 -2.44 9.15 -3.59
N CYS A 20 -2.67 7.83 -3.47
CA CYS A 20 -1.96 6.83 -4.29
C CYS A 20 -2.43 6.82 -5.77
N LEU A 21 -3.74 6.94 -6.00
CA LEU A 21 -4.38 6.91 -7.32
C LEU A 21 -4.88 8.29 -7.77
N ASN A 22 -4.54 9.35 -7.03
CA ASN A 22 -4.95 10.72 -7.36
C ASN A 22 -3.97 11.38 -8.34
N SER A 23 -4.39 11.60 -9.57
CA SER A 23 -3.60 12.32 -10.60
C SER A 23 -3.42 13.81 -10.29
N GLU A 24 -4.28 14.39 -9.46
CA GLU A 24 -4.28 15.81 -9.11
C GLU A 24 -3.51 16.08 -7.80
N HIS A 25 -3.12 15.04 -7.04
CA HIS A 25 -2.40 15.23 -5.78
C HIS A 25 -0.97 15.76 -6.05
N PRO A 26 -0.53 16.86 -5.42
CA PRO A 26 0.74 17.51 -5.73
C PRO A 26 1.94 16.55 -5.63
N GLU A 27 1.94 15.67 -4.63
CA GLU A 27 2.98 14.65 -4.43
C GLU A 27 2.60 13.24 -4.94
N GLY A 28 1.30 12.99 -5.13
CA GLY A 28 0.73 11.66 -5.35
C GLY A 28 0.58 11.33 -6.84
N LYS A 29 0.45 12.36 -7.67
CA LYS A 29 0.27 12.27 -9.13
C LYS A 29 1.25 11.35 -9.85
N HIS A 30 2.50 11.32 -9.39
CA HIS A 30 3.52 10.46 -9.99
C HIS A 30 3.22 8.98 -9.74
N LYS A 31 2.70 8.62 -8.56
CA LYS A 31 2.27 7.25 -8.24
C LYS A 31 1.05 6.87 -9.07
N ALA A 32 0.05 7.75 -9.13
CA ALA A 32 -1.16 7.54 -9.92
C ALA A 32 -0.84 7.28 -11.40
N ARG A 33 0.10 8.04 -11.97
CA ARG A 33 0.58 7.83 -13.34
C ARG A 33 1.20 6.44 -13.54
N VAL A 34 2.04 5.98 -12.61
CA VAL A 34 2.68 4.65 -12.74
C VAL A 34 1.64 3.54 -12.55
N PHE A 35 0.73 3.66 -11.58
CA PHE A 35 -0.39 2.72 -11.40
C PHE A 35 -1.22 2.57 -12.67
N LYS A 36 -1.61 3.68 -13.28
CA LYS A 36 -2.37 3.67 -14.53
C LYS A 36 -1.57 3.01 -15.66
N SER A 37 -0.29 3.36 -15.83
CA SER A 37 0.54 2.78 -16.88
C SER A 37 0.75 1.27 -16.71
N ALA A 38 1.11 0.86 -15.49
CA ALA A 38 1.59 -0.49 -15.20
C ALA A 38 0.48 -1.51 -14.95
N LEU A 39 -0.69 -1.08 -14.45
CA LEU A 39 -1.78 -1.98 -14.05
C LEU A 39 -3.17 -1.50 -14.52
N ASP A 40 -3.27 -0.36 -15.21
CA ASP A 40 -4.55 0.30 -15.53
C ASP A 40 -5.39 0.59 -14.28
N LEU A 41 -4.74 0.79 -13.13
CA LEU A 41 -5.40 1.21 -11.89
C LEU A 41 -5.46 2.74 -11.85
N GLU A 42 -6.66 3.28 -11.78
CA GLU A 42 -6.92 4.70 -11.61
C GLU A 42 -7.93 4.95 -10.47
N LEU A 43 -8.35 6.20 -10.25
CA LEU A 43 -9.14 6.60 -9.09
C LEU A 43 -10.40 5.74 -8.85
N ASN A 44 -11.08 5.32 -9.93
CA ASN A 44 -12.27 4.46 -9.86
C ASN A 44 -11.97 3.01 -9.42
N ASN A 45 -10.69 2.62 -9.34
CA ASN A 45 -10.23 1.32 -8.87
C ASN A 45 -9.69 1.37 -7.42
N ALA A 46 -10.00 2.43 -6.66
CA ALA A 46 -9.48 2.60 -5.30
C ALA A 46 -9.86 1.44 -4.36
N GLU A 47 -11.09 0.93 -4.41
CA GLU A 47 -11.53 -0.23 -3.61
C GLU A 47 -10.84 -1.53 -4.05
N GLU A 48 -10.57 -1.67 -5.35
CA GLU A 48 -9.81 -2.81 -5.90
C GLU A 48 -8.37 -2.79 -5.34
N LEU A 49 -7.68 -1.65 -5.41
CA LEU A 49 -6.33 -1.53 -4.86
C LEU A 49 -6.30 -1.70 -3.33
N GLN A 50 -7.30 -1.19 -2.61
CA GLN A 50 -7.44 -1.41 -1.17
C GLN A 50 -7.52 -2.91 -0.85
N THR A 51 -8.35 -3.65 -1.58
CA THR A 51 -8.50 -5.10 -1.41
C THR A 51 -7.20 -5.84 -1.70
N ILE A 52 -6.53 -5.49 -2.80
CA ILE A 52 -5.22 -6.06 -3.18
C ILE A 52 -4.17 -5.84 -2.07
N VAL A 53 -4.10 -4.63 -1.51
CA VAL A 53 -3.14 -4.30 -0.45
C VAL A 53 -3.47 -5.05 0.86
N LEU A 54 -4.74 -5.19 1.23
CA LEU A 54 -5.15 -5.99 2.40
C LEU A 54 -4.84 -7.48 2.21
N GLN A 55 -5.09 -8.03 1.02
CA GLN A 55 -4.71 -9.40 0.69
C GLN A 55 -3.19 -9.58 0.78
N ALA A 56 -2.40 -8.56 0.42
CA ALA A 56 -0.96 -8.65 0.51
C ALA A 56 -0.47 -8.80 1.95
N VAL A 57 -1.11 -8.12 2.91
CA VAL A 57 -0.81 -8.23 4.35
C VAL A 57 -0.97 -9.67 4.85
N ALA A 58 -2.01 -10.37 4.39
CA ALA A 58 -2.24 -11.76 4.78
C ALA A 58 -1.23 -12.72 4.12
N ASN A 59 -0.92 -12.50 2.84
CA ASN A 59 -0.24 -13.51 2.04
C ASN A 59 1.28 -13.36 1.97
N TYR A 60 1.82 -12.15 2.09
CA TYR A 60 3.26 -11.90 1.92
C TYR A 60 3.95 -11.58 3.23
N ASP A 61 5.27 -11.70 3.22
CA ASP A 61 6.11 -11.34 4.33
C ASP A 61 6.50 -9.86 4.26
N ALA A 62 6.53 -9.23 5.43
CA ALA A 62 7.05 -7.91 5.67
C ALA A 62 8.54 -7.93 6.03
N ILE A 63 9.21 -6.87 5.59
CA ILE A 63 10.59 -6.52 5.95
C ILE A 63 10.52 -5.35 6.94
N PRO A 64 11.07 -5.48 8.16
CA PRO A 64 11.19 -4.37 9.10
C PRO A 64 12.04 -3.25 8.51
N GLY A 65 11.49 -2.04 8.46
CA GLY A 65 12.21 -0.82 8.08
C GLY A 65 12.83 -0.11 9.28
N LYS A 66 13.22 1.15 9.09
CA LYS A 66 13.66 2.01 10.21
C LYS A 66 12.47 2.38 11.10
N SER A 67 12.64 2.22 12.41
CA SER A 67 11.77 2.88 13.38
C SER A 67 11.99 4.40 13.37
N ASN A 68 10.99 5.14 13.79
CA ASN A 68 11.07 6.58 14.01
C ASN A 68 10.26 6.94 15.27
N PRO A 69 10.21 8.22 15.69
CA PRO A 69 9.46 8.62 16.88
C PRO A 69 7.97 8.26 16.86
N TYR A 70 7.41 7.94 15.69
CA TYR A 70 5.99 7.61 15.53
C TYR A 70 5.72 6.11 15.57
N GLY A 71 6.72 5.24 15.41
CA GLY A 71 6.53 3.79 15.38
C GLY A 71 7.54 3.01 14.55
N GLN A 72 7.29 1.71 14.41
CA GLN A 72 8.07 0.80 13.58
C GLN A 72 7.48 0.74 12.17
N LYS A 73 8.32 0.96 11.15
CA LYS A 73 7.92 0.81 9.75
C LYS A 73 8.13 -0.61 9.25
N TYR A 74 7.33 -0.99 8.25
CA TYR A 74 7.44 -2.27 7.57
C TYR A 74 7.20 -2.07 6.08
N ILE A 75 7.78 -2.94 5.26
CA ILE A 75 7.64 -2.94 3.82
C ILE A 75 7.14 -4.31 3.38
N ILE A 76 6.14 -4.35 2.51
CA ILE A 76 5.72 -5.57 1.81
C ILE A 76 5.78 -5.27 0.31
N ASP A 77 6.60 -6.04 -0.39
CA ASP A 77 6.66 -6.06 -1.85
C ASP A 77 5.92 -7.31 -2.33
N PHE A 78 4.99 -7.13 -3.27
CA PHE A 78 4.17 -8.25 -3.75
C PHE A 78 3.81 -8.07 -5.24
N PRO A 79 3.80 -9.16 -6.02
CA PRO A 79 3.38 -9.11 -7.41
C PRO A 79 1.86 -8.95 -7.51
N VAL A 80 1.43 -8.14 -8.47
CA VAL A 80 0.02 -8.00 -8.85
C VAL A 80 -0.08 -8.29 -10.33
N THR A 81 -1.04 -9.15 -10.69
CA THR A 81 -1.44 -9.38 -12.07
C THR A 81 -2.85 -8.85 -12.24
N ARG A 82 -3.04 -7.96 -13.21
CA ARG A 82 -4.34 -7.39 -13.55
C ARG A 82 -4.52 -7.44 -15.06
N ALA A 83 -5.51 -8.20 -15.50
CA ALA A 83 -5.66 -8.59 -16.91
C ALA A 83 -4.35 -9.19 -17.47
N ASN A 84 -3.77 -8.57 -18.50
CA ASN A 84 -2.51 -8.98 -19.13
C ASN A 84 -1.29 -8.19 -18.63
N LYS A 85 -1.45 -7.39 -17.58
CA LYS A 85 -0.37 -6.59 -17.00
C LYS A 85 0.09 -7.17 -15.67
N GLN A 86 1.39 -7.05 -15.41
CA GLN A 86 2.00 -7.49 -14.16
C GLN A 86 2.98 -6.42 -13.66
N ALA A 87 2.94 -6.15 -12.37
CA ALA A 87 3.88 -5.25 -11.71
C ALA A 87 4.09 -5.67 -10.25
N ILE A 88 5.16 -5.17 -9.64
CA ILE A 88 5.38 -5.30 -8.20
C ILE A 88 4.86 -4.03 -7.53
N ILE A 89 4.00 -4.20 -6.52
CA ILE A 89 3.59 -3.11 -5.64
C ILE A 89 4.41 -3.20 -4.36
N GLN A 90 5.01 -2.06 -3.99
CA GLN A 90 5.58 -1.85 -2.67
C GLN A 90 4.54 -1.14 -1.79
N SER A 91 4.21 -1.73 -0.65
CA SER A 91 3.38 -1.12 0.39
C SER A 91 4.20 -0.87 1.65
N VAL A 92 4.10 0.33 2.18
CA VAL A 92 4.80 0.76 3.39
C VAL A 92 3.79 0.92 4.50
N TRP A 93 4.09 0.32 5.66
CA TRP A 93 3.24 0.25 6.82
C TRP A 93 3.92 0.85 8.04
N ILE A 94 3.13 1.27 9.02
CA ILE A 94 3.61 1.67 10.34
C ILE A 94 2.76 1.02 11.42
N VAL A 95 3.41 0.47 12.44
CA VAL A 95 2.78 0.16 13.74
C VAL A 95 3.22 1.25 14.71
N ARG A 96 2.29 2.09 15.15
CA ARG A 96 2.62 3.23 16.02
C ARG A 96 2.97 2.77 17.44
N ASN A 97 3.71 3.56 18.21
CA ASN A 97 4.20 3.16 19.55
C ASN A 97 3.10 2.71 20.52
N ASN A 98 1.87 3.22 20.37
CA ASN A 98 0.71 2.91 21.21
C ASN A 98 -0.36 2.09 20.47
N GLU A 99 -0.01 1.53 19.32
CA GLU A 99 -0.87 0.66 18.52
C GLU A 99 -0.20 -0.70 18.37
N ASP A 100 -1.01 -1.74 18.24
CA ASP A 100 -0.54 -3.09 17.97
C ASP A 100 -0.94 -3.56 16.56
N PHE A 101 -1.57 -2.70 15.76
CA PHE A 101 -2.04 -3.00 14.41
C PHE A 101 -1.36 -2.08 13.38
N PRO A 102 -1.21 -2.54 12.12
CA PRO A 102 -0.48 -1.80 11.10
C PRO A 102 -1.41 -0.87 10.33
N ARG A 103 -0.90 0.32 9.97
CA ARG A 103 -1.58 1.29 9.11
C ARG A 103 -0.80 1.52 7.83
N LEU A 104 -1.49 1.59 6.70
CA LEU A 104 -0.85 1.91 5.43
C LEU A 104 -0.33 3.36 5.44
N VAL A 105 0.95 3.52 5.16
CA VAL A 105 1.61 4.82 4.98
C VAL A 105 1.54 5.25 3.52
N THR A 106 1.86 4.34 2.59
CA THR A 106 1.79 4.56 1.13
C THR A 106 1.90 3.23 0.40
N CYS A 107 1.42 3.17 -0.84
CA CYS A 107 1.80 2.13 -1.79
C CYS A 107 2.10 2.73 -3.17
N TYR A 108 2.96 2.08 -3.94
CA TYR A 108 3.29 2.44 -5.32
C TYR A 108 3.82 1.23 -6.08
N VAL A 109 3.75 1.30 -7.41
CA VAL A 109 4.40 0.33 -8.29
C VAL A 109 5.91 0.62 -8.35
N LEU A 110 6.73 -0.44 -8.29
CA LEU A 110 8.19 -0.41 -8.47
C LEU A 110 8.60 -0.37 -9.94
#